data_AF-A0A0Q9YB22-F1
#
_entry.id   AF-A0A0Q9YB22-F1
#
_cell.length_a   1.000
_cell.length_b   1.000
_cell.length_c   1.000
_cell.angle_alpha   90.00
_cell.angle_beta   90.00
_cell.angle_gamma   90.00
#
_symmetry.space_group_name_H-M   'P 1'
#
loop_
_entity.id
_entity.type
_entity.pdbx_description
1 polymer ?
#
loop_
_entity_poly.entity_id
_entity_poly.type
_entity_poly.pdbx_seq_one_letter_code
_entity_poly.pdbx_strand_id
1 'polypeptide(L)'
;MKIDIRKEVTFRYLLQIKKFLRSNPITISSNKPCYQSLINILFEISSMNDSFESNIKYEKQYTKLHEAMEKVAKYELKKENREYTCELDALFIQFFENDSHAHDFIAKQLLGITATHNKEKIKAKLAENTTNPNKKTHVKHPDNPANAFFSSMLGYKYHPLKRNNVPYVAFDETQLQQNAKCLRIGAQTQKSSTVNPAFERYLLANARRDSQKILNVDLAENEDFEYVYINLMKRDQKSQDSKKSGLSKKIDKFVRHSEGNRASALEALNQKEDLKTAVITLPADNEFLMQTFKMSKGSALNLDKNCSLSGLLAQIKQSIQDDRNDFYFSAKVKKILFGDKCNNGIIEKLFASAATDIVKDFDKNKMNATFVGDEERNALLFHFIKDKLTNHILNTLKPKAYNFTCKDAIDRGAIHTLWYHFNLFYEKGMPMSESEFLKYLDAPALIVKYRPLNHNRNLIWNALKHRVESDENFRKSHPWAIAWLNSNVPADQSPVSLKDDSLAFTMKKETGLDLKLQRNLLFALKKNQPFSFKGVKKSIAIGVQALHQQQQTVRCC
;
A
#
# COMPACT_ATOMS: atom_id res chain seq x y z
N MET A 1 -10.12 10.11 -27.76
CA MET A 1 -9.95 8.67 -28.05
C MET A 1 -9.95 7.90 -26.74
N LYS A 2 -10.71 6.82 -26.60
CA LYS A 2 -10.71 6.00 -25.37
C LYS A 2 -9.47 5.11 -25.31
N ILE A 3 -8.93 4.90 -24.10
CA ILE A 3 -7.70 4.13 -23.87
C ILE A 3 -8.04 2.72 -23.37
N ASP A 4 -7.35 1.70 -23.91
CA ASP A 4 -7.26 0.37 -23.29
C ASP A 4 -6.06 0.36 -22.34
N ILE A 5 -6.32 0.38 -21.03
CA ILE A 5 -5.25 0.53 -20.03
C ILE A 5 -4.27 -0.63 -20.11
N ARG A 6 -4.75 -1.86 -20.32
CA ARG A 6 -3.87 -3.03 -20.32
C ARG A 6 -2.92 -2.99 -21.50
N LYS A 7 -3.46 -2.75 -22.69
CA LYS A 7 -2.67 -2.66 -23.92
C LYS A 7 -1.61 -1.58 -23.79
N GLU A 8 -2.00 -0.39 -23.35
CA GLU A 8 -1.10 0.74 -23.18
C GLU A 8 0.04 0.46 -22.19
N VAL A 9 -0.28 -0.08 -21.02
CA VAL A 9 0.72 -0.42 -20.00
C VAL A 9 1.67 -1.49 -20.53
N THR A 10 1.16 -2.53 -21.20
CA THR A 10 2.03 -3.57 -21.80
C THR A 10 2.88 -3.06 -22.94
N PHE A 11 2.36 -2.16 -23.79
CA PHE A 11 3.13 -1.50 -24.84
C PHE A 11 4.32 -0.74 -24.26
N ARG A 12 4.08 0.11 -23.25
CA ARG A 12 5.14 0.91 -22.60
C ARG A 12 6.22 0.05 -21.97
N TYR A 13 5.80 -1.03 -21.30
CA TYR A 13 6.72 -2.02 -20.74
C TYR A 13 7.60 -2.65 -21.83
N LEU A 14 6.99 -3.13 -22.92
CA LEU A 14 7.71 -3.76 -24.04
C LEU A 14 8.61 -2.76 -24.78
N LEU A 15 8.19 -1.49 -24.88
CA LEU A 15 9.00 -0.43 -25.48
C LEU A 15 10.28 -0.19 -24.67
N GLN A 16 10.23 -0.28 -23.34
CA GLN A 16 11.44 -0.22 -22.52
C GLN A 16 12.34 -1.44 -22.70
N ILE A 17 11.77 -2.64 -22.84
CA ILE A 17 12.56 -3.84 -23.19
C ILE A 17 13.25 -3.63 -24.54
N LYS A 18 12.53 -3.12 -25.55
CA LYS A 18 13.11 -2.81 -26.87
C LYS A 18 14.27 -1.82 -26.78
N LYS A 19 14.11 -0.72 -26.04
CA LYS A 19 15.17 0.28 -25.82
C LYS A 19 16.40 -0.34 -25.14
N PHE A 20 16.17 -1.19 -24.15
CA PHE A 20 17.24 -1.94 -23.49
C PHE A 20 17.99 -2.84 -24.47
N LEU A 21 17.28 -3.62 -25.31
CA LEU A 21 17.90 -4.52 -26.30
C LEU A 21 18.72 -3.77 -27.35
N ARG A 22 18.29 -2.58 -27.77
CA ARG A 22 19.07 -1.70 -28.66
C ARG A 22 20.40 -1.26 -28.05
N SER A 23 20.40 -1.01 -26.74
CA SER A 23 21.58 -0.49 -26.01
C SER A 23 22.46 -1.60 -25.43
N ASN A 24 21.91 -2.82 -25.29
CA ASN A 24 22.56 -3.98 -24.69
C ASN A 24 22.26 -5.22 -25.55
N PRO A 25 22.98 -5.40 -26.67
CA PRO A 25 22.82 -6.58 -27.51
C PRO A 25 23.03 -7.86 -26.68
N ILE A 26 22.06 -8.76 -26.71
CA ILE A 26 22.12 -10.01 -25.96
C ILE A 26 22.51 -11.14 -26.92
N THR A 27 23.66 -11.76 -26.67
CA THR A 27 24.08 -12.97 -27.38
C THR A 27 23.77 -14.18 -26.52
N ILE A 28 22.88 -15.05 -27.00
CA ILE A 28 22.53 -16.31 -26.34
C ILE A 28 23.16 -17.45 -27.14
N SER A 29 24.17 -18.10 -26.57
CA SER A 29 24.94 -19.18 -27.22
C SER A 29 24.26 -20.55 -27.13
N SER A 30 23.19 -20.69 -26.34
CA SER A 30 22.55 -21.97 -26.06
C SER A 30 21.49 -22.36 -27.08
N ASN A 31 21.64 -23.54 -27.69
CA ASN A 31 20.64 -24.14 -28.60
C ASN A 31 19.48 -24.85 -27.87
N LYS A 32 19.34 -24.68 -26.54
CA LYS A 32 18.26 -25.35 -25.81
C LYS A 32 16.89 -24.71 -26.15
N PRO A 33 15.79 -25.48 -26.24
CA PRO A 33 14.48 -24.97 -26.64
C PRO A 33 13.95 -23.79 -25.80
N CYS A 34 14.28 -23.73 -24.52
CA CYS A 34 13.88 -22.61 -23.65
C CYS A 34 14.51 -21.28 -24.08
N TYR A 35 15.79 -21.29 -24.46
CA TYR A 35 16.49 -20.10 -24.96
C TYR A 35 16.01 -19.70 -26.34
N GLN A 36 15.75 -20.66 -27.24
CA GLN A 36 15.17 -20.34 -28.55
C GLN A 36 13.81 -19.63 -28.43
N SER A 37 12.98 -20.06 -27.48
CA SER A 37 11.70 -19.38 -27.19
C SER A 37 11.92 -17.94 -26.71
N LEU A 38 12.99 -17.66 -25.98
CA LEU A 38 13.35 -16.30 -25.53
C LEU A 38 13.88 -15.47 -26.71
N ILE A 39 14.81 -16.00 -27.50
CA ILE A 39 15.36 -15.34 -28.68
C ILE A 39 14.24 -14.89 -29.63
N ASN A 40 13.29 -15.79 -29.93
CA ASN A 40 12.19 -15.49 -30.84
C ASN A 40 11.33 -14.31 -30.34
N ILE A 41 10.98 -14.27 -29.05
CA ILE A 41 10.15 -13.17 -28.52
C ILE A 41 10.96 -11.86 -28.37
N LEU A 42 12.25 -11.92 -28.08
CA LEU A 42 13.11 -10.73 -28.08
C LEU A 42 13.25 -10.14 -29.49
N PHE A 43 13.30 -10.98 -30.53
CA PHE A 43 13.28 -10.52 -31.92
C PHE A 43 11.94 -9.88 -32.31
N GLU A 44 10.81 -10.49 -31.92
CA GLU A 44 9.46 -9.90 -32.09
C GLU A 44 9.38 -8.51 -31.44
N ILE A 45 9.92 -8.34 -30.22
CA ILE A 45 9.91 -7.07 -29.47
C ILE A 45 10.85 -6.04 -30.12
N SER A 46 12.03 -6.47 -30.57
CA SER A 46 13.00 -5.59 -31.22
C SER A 46 12.46 -4.98 -32.52
N SER A 47 11.56 -5.71 -33.19
CA SER A 47 10.90 -5.31 -34.43
C SER A 47 9.59 -4.53 -34.22
N MET A 48 9.15 -4.32 -32.97
CA MET A 48 7.92 -3.59 -32.65
C MET A 48 8.04 -2.11 -33.07
N ASN A 49 6.96 -1.44 -33.47
CA ASN A 49 6.98 0.01 -33.71
C ASN A 49 7.19 0.82 -32.42
N ASP A 50 7.80 2.00 -32.54
CA ASP A 50 8.03 2.91 -31.39
C ASP A 50 6.75 3.69 -31.00
N SER A 51 5.72 3.67 -31.86
CA SER A 51 4.40 4.28 -31.63
C SER A 51 3.37 3.23 -31.23
N PHE A 52 2.37 3.65 -30.42
CA PHE A 52 1.28 2.77 -30.01
C PHE A 52 0.30 2.53 -31.17
N GLU A 53 -0.03 1.26 -31.41
CA GLU A 53 -1.00 0.83 -32.41
C GLU A 53 -2.10 -0.03 -31.81
N SER A 54 -3.35 0.41 -31.97
CA SER A 54 -4.51 -0.18 -31.27
C SER A 54 -4.87 -1.60 -31.74
N ASN A 55 -4.51 -1.96 -32.98
CA ASN A 55 -4.72 -3.28 -33.58
C ASN A 55 -3.70 -4.33 -33.09
N ILE A 56 -2.56 -3.91 -32.55
CA ILE A 56 -1.55 -4.83 -32.00
C ILE A 56 -1.99 -5.37 -30.64
N LYS A 57 -1.70 -6.65 -30.39
CA LYS A 57 -2.01 -7.37 -29.13
C LYS A 57 -0.79 -7.42 -28.21
N TYR A 58 -0.33 -6.25 -27.74
CA TYR A 58 0.84 -6.13 -26.87
C TYR A 58 0.76 -7.02 -25.62
N GLU A 59 -0.43 -7.22 -25.07
CA GLU A 59 -0.67 -8.10 -23.93
C GLU A 59 -0.30 -9.57 -24.20
N LYS A 60 -0.42 -10.02 -25.46
CA LYS A 60 -0.02 -11.37 -25.89
C LYS A 60 1.51 -11.48 -25.98
N GLN A 61 2.18 -10.48 -26.55
CA GLN A 61 3.65 -10.43 -26.62
C GLN A 61 4.26 -10.39 -25.21
N TYR A 62 3.71 -9.55 -24.35
CA TYR A 62 4.07 -9.49 -22.93
C TYR A 62 3.91 -10.85 -22.24
N THR A 63 2.77 -11.54 -22.44
CA THR A 63 2.57 -12.88 -21.86
C THR A 63 3.60 -13.90 -22.36
N LYS A 64 3.88 -13.91 -23.68
CA LYS A 64 4.92 -14.78 -24.28
C LYS A 64 6.30 -14.50 -23.67
N LEU A 65 6.67 -13.23 -23.47
CA LEU A 65 7.94 -12.84 -22.87
C LEU A 65 8.07 -13.41 -21.46
N HIS A 66 7.04 -13.25 -20.62
CA HIS A 66 7.03 -13.81 -19.26
C HIS A 66 7.16 -15.34 -19.26
N GLU A 67 6.48 -16.03 -20.18
CA GLU A 67 6.60 -17.48 -20.32
C GLU A 67 7.99 -17.92 -20.75
N ALA A 68 8.64 -17.21 -21.67
CA ALA A 68 10.00 -17.50 -22.10
C ALA A 68 11.01 -17.26 -20.96
N MET A 69 10.93 -16.12 -20.29
CA MET A 69 11.78 -15.78 -19.14
C MET A 69 11.67 -16.82 -18.01
N GLU A 70 10.47 -17.31 -17.72
CA GLU A 70 10.27 -18.37 -16.73
C GLU A 70 10.87 -19.71 -17.14
N LYS A 71 10.78 -20.08 -18.41
CA LYS A 71 11.38 -21.34 -18.91
C LYS A 71 12.89 -21.29 -18.79
N VAL A 72 13.50 -20.17 -19.17
CA VAL A 72 14.95 -19.95 -19.02
C VAL A 72 15.35 -19.94 -17.55
N ALA A 73 14.66 -19.17 -16.70
CA ALA A 73 14.95 -19.12 -15.27
C ALA A 73 14.87 -20.51 -14.60
N LYS A 74 13.84 -21.32 -14.90
CA LYS A 74 13.72 -22.69 -14.38
C LYS A 74 14.87 -23.58 -14.80
N TYR A 75 15.41 -23.38 -16.00
CA TYR A 75 16.54 -24.15 -16.49
C TYR A 75 17.84 -23.71 -15.80
N GLU A 76 18.10 -22.40 -15.71
CA GLU A 76 19.32 -21.86 -15.10
C GLU A 76 19.40 -22.12 -13.60
N LEU A 77 18.30 -21.97 -12.87
CA LEU A 77 18.27 -22.18 -11.41
C LEU A 77 18.50 -23.64 -10.99
N LYS A 78 18.43 -24.60 -11.93
CA LYS A 78 18.68 -26.03 -11.68
C LYS A 78 20.12 -26.46 -11.98
N LYS A 79 20.93 -25.59 -12.58
CA LYS A 79 22.34 -25.89 -12.84
C LYS A 79 23.09 -25.93 -11.51
N GLU A 80 24.03 -26.85 -11.35
CA GLU A 80 24.92 -26.89 -10.19
C GLU A 80 25.69 -25.57 -10.05
N ASN A 81 26.16 -25.03 -11.18
CA ASN A 81 26.89 -23.77 -11.27
C ASN A 81 25.98 -22.55 -11.54
N ARG A 82 24.77 -22.53 -10.93
CA ARG A 82 23.81 -21.43 -11.17
C ARG A 82 24.37 -20.06 -10.81
N GLU A 83 25.26 -20.00 -9.81
CA GLU A 83 25.93 -18.79 -9.34
C GLU A 83 26.79 -18.12 -10.43
N TYR A 84 27.36 -18.89 -11.36
CA TYR A 84 28.17 -18.37 -12.46
C TYR A 84 27.38 -18.07 -13.75
N THR A 85 26.12 -18.52 -13.83
CA THR A 85 25.29 -18.27 -15.02
C THR A 85 24.78 -16.82 -15.01
N CYS A 86 25.53 -15.89 -15.61
CA CYS A 86 25.29 -14.44 -15.54
C CYS A 86 24.97 -13.74 -16.87
N GLU A 87 25.03 -14.43 -18.01
CA GLU A 87 24.84 -13.85 -19.36
C GLU A 87 23.53 -13.04 -19.52
N LEU A 88 22.47 -13.41 -18.79
CA LEU A 88 21.16 -12.77 -18.84
C LEU A 88 20.83 -11.88 -17.65
N ASP A 89 21.80 -11.60 -16.76
CA ASP A 89 21.56 -10.84 -15.52
C ASP A 89 20.95 -9.46 -15.80
N ALA A 90 21.53 -8.71 -16.74
CA ALA A 90 21.03 -7.40 -17.13
C ALA A 90 19.59 -7.45 -17.69
N LEU A 91 19.24 -8.50 -18.45
CA LEU A 91 17.89 -8.69 -18.96
C LEU A 91 16.90 -9.03 -17.84
N PHE A 92 17.25 -9.92 -16.91
CA PHE A 92 16.39 -10.24 -15.77
C PHE A 92 16.16 -9.03 -14.87
N ILE A 93 17.20 -8.22 -14.68
CA ILE A 93 17.11 -6.94 -13.98
C ILE A 93 16.14 -6.00 -14.69
N GLN A 94 16.34 -5.73 -15.99
CA GLN A 94 15.46 -4.84 -16.77
C GLN A 94 14.01 -5.33 -16.80
N PHE A 95 13.81 -6.65 -16.77
CA PHE A 95 12.49 -7.27 -16.79
C PHE A 95 11.67 -6.96 -15.52
N PHE A 96 12.29 -6.80 -14.36
CA PHE A 96 11.60 -6.42 -13.11
C PHE A 96 11.71 -4.93 -12.79
N GLU A 97 12.86 -4.31 -13.04
CA GLU A 97 13.13 -2.88 -12.81
C GLU A 97 12.78 -2.03 -14.04
N ASN A 98 11.65 -2.33 -14.68
CA ASN A 98 11.25 -1.70 -15.93
C ASN A 98 10.75 -0.26 -15.71
N ASP A 99 11.48 0.72 -16.22
CA ASP A 99 11.11 2.12 -16.07
C ASP A 99 10.16 2.62 -17.17
N SER A 100 8.99 1.99 -17.26
CA SER A 100 7.99 2.29 -18.30
C SER A 100 7.26 3.62 -18.11
N HIS A 101 7.36 4.24 -16.93
CA HIS A 101 6.51 5.37 -16.51
C HIS A 101 5.01 5.15 -16.79
N ALA A 102 4.56 3.90 -16.76
CA ALA A 102 3.17 3.57 -17.09
C ALA A 102 2.19 4.22 -16.10
N HIS A 103 2.57 4.35 -14.83
CA HIS A 103 1.77 5.01 -13.81
C HIS A 103 1.61 6.51 -14.08
N ASP A 104 2.69 7.21 -14.49
CA ASP A 104 2.63 8.62 -14.86
C ASP A 104 1.73 8.86 -16.07
N PHE A 105 1.86 8.02 -17.09
CA PHE A 105 1.01 8.11 -18.28
C PHE A 105 -0.47 7.94 -17.92
N ILE A 106 -0.81 6.87 -17.19
CA ILE A 106 -2.20 6.57 -16.81
C ILE A 106 -2.77 7.68 -15.92
N ALA A 107 -1.99 8.20 -14.97
CA ALA A 107 -2.40 9.32 -14.13
C ALA A 107 -2.66 10.58 -14.97
N LYS A 108 -1.72 10.95 -15.86
CA LYS A 108 -1.85 12.12 -16.72
C LYS A 108 -3.11 12.06 -17.60
N GLN A 109 -3.38 10.90 -18.19
CA GLN A 109 -4.51 10.71 -19.09
C GLN A 109 -5.86 10.63 -18.36
N LEU A 110 -5.94 9.98 -17.19
CA LEU A 110 -7.22 9.65 -16.56
C LEU A 110 -7.56 10.50 -15.34
N LEU A 111 -6.56 10.98 -14.61
CA LEU A 111 -6.79 11.76 -13.39
C LEU A 111 -6.85 13.26 -13.72
N GLY A 112 -6.03 13.74 -14.65
CA GLY A 112 -5.88 15.17 -14.94
C GLY A 112 -5.33 15.97 -13.74
N ILE A 113 -5.10 17.28 -13.94
CA ILE A 113 -4.41 18.15 -12.95
C ILE A 113 -5.35 18.72 -11.87
N THR A 114 -6.68 18.59 -12.00
CA THR A 114 -7.63 19.40 -11.21
C THR A 114 -7.99 18.84 -9.82
N ALA A 115 -7.60 19.55 -8.77
CA ALA A 115 -7.64 19.33 -7.31
C ALA A 115 -8.94 18.87 -6.59
N THR A 116 -9.91 18.18 -7.24
CA THR A 116 -11.08 17.64 -6.50
C THR A 116 -11.41 16.20 -6.89
N HIS A 117 -10.55 15.26 -6.48
CA HIS A 117 -10.65 13.84 -6.81
C HIS A 117 -11.41 13.02 -5.76
N ASN A 118 -12.72 13.30 -5.64
CA ASN A 118 -13.62 12.30 -5.04
C ASN A 118 -13.62 11.05 -5.96
N LYS A 119 -13.56 9.87 -5.32
CA LYS A 119 -13.61 8.54 -5.94
C LYS A 119 -14.68 8.39 -7.04
N GLU A 120 -15.87 8.98 -6.87
CA GLU A 120 -16.94 8.88 -7.86
C GLU A 120 -16.62 9.64 -9.15
N LYS A 121 -15.94 10.79 -9.08
CA LYS A 121 -15.46 11.52 -10.27
C LYS A 121 -14.42 10.71 -11.03
N ILE A 122 -13.52 10.00 -10.33
CA ILE A 122 -12.53 9.12 -10.97
C ILE A 122 -13.24 7.98 -11.73
N LYS A 123 -14.28 7.38 -11.13
CA LYS A 123 -15.07 6.34 -11.80
C LYS A 123 -15.78 6.86 -13.05
N ALA A 124 -16.34 8.06 -12.99
CA ALA A 124 -16.98 8.70 -14.15
C ALA A 124 -15.96 8.91 -15.29
N LYS A 125 -14.81 9.52 -14.98
CA LYS A 125 -13.71 9.70 -15.94
C LYS A 125 -13.22 8.39 -16.54
N LEU A 126 -13.15 7.31 -15.76
CA LEU A 126 -12.79 5.98 -16.26
C LEU A 126 -13.79 5.44 -17.29
N ALA A 127 -15.09 5.58 -17.04
CA ALA A 127 -16.13 5.13 -17.94
C ALA A 127 -16.15 5.92 -19.26
N GLU A 128 -15.86 7.22 -19.18
CA GLU A 128 -15.78 8.12 -20.32
C GLU A 128 -14.53 7.85 -21.17
N ASN A 129 -13.37 7.69 -20.54
CA ASN A 129 -12.07 7.72 -21.22
C ASN A 129 -11.45 6.36 -21.50
N THR A 130 -12.08 5.24 -21.10
CA THR A 130 -11.49 3.91 -21.29
C THR A 130 -12.40 2.92 -22.01
N THR A 131 -11.80 1.98 -22.73
CA THR A 131 -12.48 0.83 -23.37
C THR A 131 -12.45 -0.43 -22.51
N ASN A 132 -11.99 -0.33 -21.26
CA ASN A 132 -11.75 -1.49 -20.41
C ASN A 132 -13.04 -2.28 -20.15
N PRO A 133 -12.94 -3.62 -20.03
CA PRO A 133 -14.09 -4.48 -19.83
C PRO A 133 -14.79 -4.19 -18.49
N ASN A 134 -16.13 -4.26 -18.49
CA ASN A 134 -16.89 -4.09 -17.26
C ASN A 134 -16.69 -5.29 -16.32
N LYS A 135 -16.42 -5.01 -15.04
CA LYS A 135 -16.17 -6.04 -14.00
C LYS A 135 -17.28 -7.08 -13.83
N LYS A 136 -18.54 -6.68 -14.04
CA LYS A 136 -19.71 -7.56 -13.85
C LYS A 136 -19.89 -8.53 -15.02
N THR A 137 -19.63 -8.06 -16.24
CA THR A 137 -19.94 -8.82 -17.46
C THR A 137 -18.74 -9.61 -17.99
N HIS A 138 -17.52 -9.18 -17.68
CA HIS A 138 -16.32 -9.81 -18.22
C HIS A 138 -15.64 -10.74 -17.20
N VAL A 139 -15.75 -12.05 -17.42
CA VAL A 139 -15.22 -13.08 -16.50
C VAL A 139 -13.74 -12.91 -16.23
N LYS A 140 -12.93 -12.48 -17.21
CA LYS A 140 -11.48 -12.28 -17.02
C LYS A 140 -11.12 -10.98 -16.29
N HIS A 141 -12.10 -10.13 -15.96
CA HIS A 141 -11.82 -8.89 -15.22
C HIS A 141 -11.24 -9.21 -13.84
N PRO A 142 -10.20 -8.50 -13.38
CA PRO A 142 -9.52 -8.80 -12.10
C PRO A 142 -10.41 -8.72 -10.85
N ASP A 143 -11.44 -7.88 -10.89
CA ASP A 143 -12.46 -7.73 -9.84
C ASP A 143 -13.78 -8.45 -10.16
N ASN A 144 -13.83 -9.28 -11.21
CA ASN A 144 -14.99 -10.15 -11.40
C ASN A 144 -15.02 -11.17 -10.24
N PRO A 145 -16.13 -11.34 -9.50
CA PRO A 145 -16.18 -12.19 -8.31
C PRO A 145 -15.74 -13.64 -8.58
N ALA A 146 -16.14 -14.23 -9.71
CA ALA A 146 -15.74 -15.59 -10.07
C ALA A 146 -14.23 -15.67 -10.31
N ASN A 147 -13.66 -14.78 -11.13
CA ASN A 147 -12.21 -14.77 -11.36
C ASN A 147 -11.43 -14.40 -10.10
N ALA A 148 -11.91 -13.47 -9.28
CA ALA A 148 -11.32 -13.16 -7.99
C ALA A 148 -11.31 -14.39 -7.07
N PHE A 149 -12.40 -15.16 -7.02
CA PHE A 149 -12.47 -16.41 -6.27
C PHE A 149 -11.51 -17.47 -6.81
N PHE A 150 -11.59 -17.83 -8.10
CA PHE A 150 -10.77 -18.88 -8.69
C PHE A 150 -9.27 -18.54 -8.70
N SER A 151 -8.92 -17.32 -9.10
CA SER A 151 -7.52 -16.91 -9.18
C SER A 151 -6.93 -16.51 -7.85
N SER A 152 -7.72 -15.92 -6.94
CA SER A 152 -7.17 -15.44 -5.67
C SER A 152 -7.26 -16.47 -4.58
N MET A 153 -8.42 -17.11 -4.44
CA MET A 153 -8.68 -17.97 -3.30
C MET A 153 -8.21 -19.40 -3.53
N LEU A 154 -8.55 -19.99 -4.69
CA LEU A 154 -8.15 -21.38 -5.01
C LEU A 154 -6.73 -21.50 -5.57
N GLY A 155 -6.09 -20.38 -5.92
CA GLY A 155 -4.74 -20.36 -6.49
C GLY A 155 -4.62 -20.98 -7.89
N TYR A 156 -5.72 -21.46 -8.49
CA TYR A 156 -5.73 -21.99 -9.84
C TYR A 156 -5.34 -20.89 -10.83
N LYS A 157 -4.23 -21.11 -11.53
CA LYS A 157 -3.68 -20.16 -12.52
C LYS A 157 -3.37 -18.78 -11.92
N TYR A 158 -3.09 -18.70 -10.62
CA TYR A 158 -2.59 -17.46 -10.02
C TYR A 158 -1.18 -17.19 -10.52
N HIS A 159 -1.07 -16.14 -11.32
CA HIS A 159 0.16 -15.65 -11.91
C HIS A 159 -0.01 -14.15 -12.17
N PRO A 160 0.33 -13.29 -11.20
CA PRO A 160 -0.03 -11.87 -11.28
C PRO A 160 0.66 -11.19 -12.46
N LEU A 161 1.91 -11.56 -12.74
CA LEU A 161 2.68 -10.98 -13.83
C LEU A 161 2.08 -11.28 -15.20
N LYS A 162 1.54 -12.47 -15.46
CA LYS A 162 0.90 -12.81 -16.76
C LYS A 162 -0.49 -12.19 -16.96
N ARG A 163 -0.99 -11.43 -15.99
CA ARG A 163 -2.32 -10.82 -16.03
C ARG A 163 -2.20 -9.32 -16.19
N ASN A 164 -2.43 -8.59 -15.11
CA ASN A 164 -2.56 -7.14 -15.11
C ASN A 164 -1.50 -6.46 -14.24
N ASN A 165 -0.65 -7.23 -13.55
CA ASN A 165 0.39 -6.69 -12.70
C ASN A 165 1.69 -6.62 -13.50
N VAL A 166 1.78 -5.61 -14.36
CA VAL A 166 2.99 -5.32 -15.13
C VAL A 166 4.02 -4.69 -14.18
N PRO A 167 5.26 -5.20 -14.09
CA PRO A 167 6.31 -4.61 -13.27
C PRO A 167 6.64 -3.19 -13.72
N TYR A 168 6.86 -2.29 -12.76
CA TYR A 168 7.42 -0.96 -13.06
C TYR A 168 8.15 -0.37 -11.85
N VAL A 169 9.02 0.62 -12.10
CA VAL A 169 9.60 1.47 -11.05
C VAL A 169 8.50 2.38 -10.49
N ALA A 170 8.14 2.15 -9.24
CA ALA A 170 6.96 2.73 -8.60
C ALA A 170 7.12 4.20 -8.24
N PHE A 171 8.36 4.62 -8.00
CA PHE A 171 8.72 5.94 -7.53
C PHE A 171 10.13 6.25 -8.04
N ASP A 172 10.35 7.47 -8.53
CA ASP A 172 11.67 7.96 -8.92
C ASP A 172 12.33 8.60 -7.69
N GLU A 173 13.31 7.92 -7.12
CA GLU A 173 14.04 8.37 -5.93
C GLU A 173 15.34 9.11 -6.26
N THR A 174 15.60 9.44 -7.52
CA THR A 174 16.82 10.16 -7.93
C THR A 174 17.03 11.46 -7.15
N GLN A 175 15.95 12.16 -6.81
CA GLN A 175 15.99 13.38 -6.01
C GLN A 175 16.34 13.14 -4.53
N LEU A 176 16.13 11.93 -4.01
CA LEU A 176 16.39 11.58 -2.61
C LEU A 176 17.85 11.19 -2.36
N GLN A 177 18.69 11.12 -3.40
CA GLN A 177 20.06 10.59 -3.35
C GLN A 177 20.14 9.17 -2.75
N GLN A 178 19.02 8.47 -2.67
CA GLN A 178 18.96 7.06 -2.32
C GLN A 178 19.18 6.28 -3.62
N ASN A 179 20.22 5.45 -3.65
CA ASN A 179 20.55 4.62 -4.82
C ASN A 179 19.61 3.41 -4.98
N ALA A 180 18.58 3.30 -4.13
CA ALA A 180 17.63 2.20 -4.16
C ALA A 180 16.52 2.45 -5.19
N LYS A 181 16.01 1.39 -5.81
CA LYS A 181 14.81 1.46 -6.67
C LYS A 181 13.59 0.91 -5.95
N CYS A 182 12.58 1.75 -5.77
CA CYS A 182 11.25 1.29 -5.37
C CYS A 182 10.52 0.63 -6.55
N LEU A 183 10.29 -0.68 -6.45
CA LEU A 183 9.56 -1.44 -7.47
C LEU A 183 8.08 -1.59 -7.12
N ARG A 184 7.24 -1.74 -8.15
CA ARG A 184 5.88 -2.26 -8.02
C ARG A 184 5.78 -3.60 -8.72
N ILE A 185 5.83 -4.66 -7.93
CA ILE A 185 5.57 -6.02 -8.43
C ILE A 185 4.63 -6.74 -7.48
N GLY A 186 3.60 -7.39 -8.04
CA GLY A 186 2.67 -8.26 -7.32
C GLY A 186 3.38 -9.44 -6.66
N ALA A 187 2.66 -10.19 -5.83
CA ALA A 187 3.23 -11.32 -5.11
C ALA A 187 3.89 -12.34 -6.06
N GLN A 188 5.18 -12.60 -5.85
CA GLN A 188 5.97 -13.44 -6.76
C GLN A 188 5.85 -14.93 -6.44
N THR A 189 4.61 -15.40 -6.32
CA THR A 189 4.27 -16.80 -6.14
C THR A 189 3.41 -17.30 -7.30
N GLN A 190 3.75 -18.47 -7.83
CA GLN A 190 2.90 -19.26 -8.70
C GLN A 190 2.06 -20.23 -7.86
N LYS A 191 0.77 -20.35 -8.18
CA LYS A 191 -0.17 -21.14 -7.37
C LYS A 191 -0.22 -20.62 -5.91
N SER A 192 -0.21 -21.51 -4.91
CA SER A 192 -0.25 -21.16 -3.49
C SER A 192 1.10 -21.25 -2.78
N SER A 193 2.12 -21.93 -3.31
CA SER A 193 3.30 -22.32 -2.52
C SER A 193 4.64 -22.32 -3.27
N THR A 194 4.69 -21.88 -4.53
CA THR A 194 5.94 -21.91 -5.32
C THR A 194 6.36 -20.50 -5.68
N VAL A 195 7.60 -20.13 -5.40
CA VAL A 195 8.16 -18.84 -5.84
C VAL A 195 8.26 -18.82 -7.38
N ASN A 196 7.97 -17.67 -7.98
CA ASN A 196 8.14 -17.47 -9.40
C ASN A 196 9.63 -17.61 -9.77
N PRO A 197 10.04 -18.58 -10.61
CA PRO A 197 11.44 -18.79 -10.92
C PRO A 197 12.09 -17.60 -11.62
N ALA A 198 11.34 -16.84 -12.44
CA ALA A 198 11.88 -15.62 -13.03
C ALA A 198 12.24 -14.58 -11.95
N PHE A 199 11.48 -14.52 -10.85
CA PHE A 199 11.77 -13.62 -9.74
C PHE A 199 12.97 -14.12 -8.92
N GLU A 200 13.05 -15.41 -8.61
CA GLU A 200 14.23 -15.98 -7.95
C GLU A 200 15.51 -15.73 -8.77
N ARG A 201 15.43 -15.89 -10.10
CA ARG A 201 16.54 -15.62 -11.00
C ARG A 201 16.91 -14.12 -11.07
N TYR A 202 15.92 -13.24 -10.94
CA TYR A 202 16.14 -11.80 -10.80
C TYR A 202 16.84 -11.44 -9.50
N LEU A 203 16.43 -12.02 -8.36
CA LEU A 203 17.11 -11.79 -7.07
C LEU A 203 18.58 -12.21 -7.15
N LEU A 204 18.84 -13.36 -7.78
CA LEU A 204 20.20 -13.84 -8.01
C LEU A 204 21.00 -12.91 -8.93
N ALA A 205 20.39 -12.34 -9.98
CA ALA A 205 21.03 -11.33 -10.83
C ALA A 205 21.34 -10.03 -10.05
N ASN A 206 20.40 -9.59 -9.21
CA ASN A 206 20.55 -8.39 -8.39
C ASN A 206 21.69 -8.57 -7.37
N ALA A 207 21.81 -9.75 -6.75
CA ALA A 207 22.88 -10.10 -5.83
C ALA A 207 24.29 -10.07 -6.45
N ARG A 208 24.39 -10.20 -7.78
CA ARG A 208 25.65 -10.21 -8.54
C ARG A 208 25.99 -8.88 -9.20
N ARG A 209 25.09 -7.90 -9.15
CA ARG A 209 25.19 -6.64 -9.90
C ARG A 209 26.50 -5.89 -9.68
N ASP A 210 27.08 -6.00 -8.49
CA ASP A 210 28.35 -5.35 -8.13
C ASP A 210 29.52 -6.34 -7.96
N SER A 211 29.26 -7.64 -7.82
CA SER A 211 30.32 -8.66 -7.76
C SER A 211 31.16 -8.70 -9.05
N GLN A 212 30.66 -8.17 -10.16
CA GLN A 212 31.43 -7.98 -11.41
C GLN A 212 32.36 -6.75 -11.40
N LYS A 213 32.21 -5.82 -10.43
CA LYS A 213 33.15 -4.71 -10.20
C LYS A 213 34.26 -5.05 -9.21
N ILE A 214 34.09 -6.09 -8.39
CA ILE A 214 35.01 -6.44 -7.31
C ILE A 214 35.93 -7.57 -7.78
N LEU A 215 36.88 -7.23 -8.64
CA LEU A 215 38.11 -8.01 -8.82
C LEU A 215 39.32 -7.36 -8.12
N ASN A 216 39.16 -6.19 -7.48
CA ASN A 216 40.30 -5.39 -6.99
C ASN A 216 40.03 -4.46 -5.79
N VAL A 217 39.13 -4.77 -4.85
CA VAL A 217 39.03 -3.99 -3.59
C VAL A 217 38.61 -4.91 -2.45
N ASP A 218 39.30 -4.79 -1.31
CA ASP A 218 38.97 -5.45 -0.05
C ASP A 218 37.48 -5.31 0.26
N LEU A 219 36.81 -6.46 0.39
CA LEU A 219 35.40 -6.57 0.71
C LEU A 219 35.17 -5.98 2.11
N ALA A 220 34.70 -4.74 2.18
CA ALA A 220 34.09 -4.23 3.40
C ALA A 220 32.91 -5.15 3.76
N GLU A 221 32.95 -5.72 4.97
CA GLU A 221 32.07 -6.77 5.51
C GLU A 221 30.59 -6.35 5.71
N ASN A 222 30.05 -5.39 4.94
CA ASN A 222 28.86 -4.64 5.35
C ASN A 222 27.66 -4.63 4.40
N GLU A 223 27.60 -5.46 3.36
CA GLU A 223 26.43 -5.50 2.46
C GLU A 223 25.79 -6.90 2.40
N ASP A 224 25.04 -7.22 3.46
CA ASP A 224 24.35 -8.51 3.63
C ASP A 224 23.11 -8.68 2.73
N PHE A 225 22.49 -7.58 2.28
CA PHE A 225 21.24 -7.62 1.52
C PHE A 225 21.19 -6.62 0.37
N GLU A 226 20.91 -7.14 -0.82
CA GLU A 226 20.85 -6.40 -2.08
C GLU A 226 19.40 -6.06 -2.46
N TYR A 227 18.46 -6.87 -1.97
CA TYR A 227 17.04 -6.69 -2.21
C TYR A 227 16.21 -6.83 -0.93
N VAL A 228 15.26 -5.91 -0.70
CA VAL A 228 14.27 -5.99 0.38
C VAL A 228 12.87 -6.22 -0.18
N TYR A 229 12.25 -7.32 0.20
CA TYR A 229 10.86 -7.65 -0.13
C TYR A 229 9.98 -7.50 1.12
N ILE A 230 9.20 -6.42 1.20
CA ILE A 230 8.17 -6.29 2.24
C ILE A 230 6.89 -6.95 1.76
N ASN A 231 6.61 -8.12 2.32
CA ASN A 231 5.38 -8.86 2.13
C ASN A 231 4.28 -8.30 3.05
N LEU A 232 3.11 -8.02 2.47
CA LEU A 232 1.93 -7.51 3.16
C LEU A 232 0.77 -8.51 3.11
N MET A 233 1.04 -9.75 2.71
CA MET A 233 0.08 -10.86 2.76
C MET A 233 -0.08 -11.38 4.19
N LYS A 234 -1.28 -11.86 4.51
CA LYS A 234 -1.58 -12.40 5.84
C LYS A 234 -0.85 -13.71 6.07
N ARG A 235 -0.27 -13.88 7.26
CA ARG A 235 0.31 -15.14 7.72
C ARG A 235 -0.78 -16.05 8.30
N ASP A 236 -0.41 -17.30 8.59
CA ASP A 236 -1.33 -18.32 9.10
C ASP A 236 -1.99 -17.89 10.42
N GLN A 237 -3.23 -18.32 10.66
CA GLN A 237 -3.98 -18.03 11.89
C GLN A 237 -3.22 -18.41 13.16
N LYS A 238 -2.38 -19.46 13.13
CA LYS A 238 -1.56 -19.87 14.28
C LYS A 238 -0.64 -18.75 14.77
N SER A 239 -0.25 -17.82 13.90
CA SER A 239 0.59 -16.66 14.22
C SER A 239 -0.17 -15.44 14.78
N GLN A 240 -1.48 -15.54 15.00
CA GLN A 240 -2.32 -14.41 15.39
C GLN A 240 -2.80 -14.53 16.83
N ASP A 241 -2.76 -13.42 17.57
CA ASP A 241 -3.21 -13.38 18.97
C ASP A 241 -4.73 -13.30 19.07
N SER A 242 -5.36 -12.55 18.17
CA SER A 242 -6.82 -12.47 18.07
C SER A 242 -7.38 -13.45 17.04
N LYS A 243 -8.57 -13.98 17.34
CA LYS A 243 -9.29 -14.93 16.47
C LYS A 243 -10.71 -14.45 16.24
N LYS A 244 -11.12 -14.36 14.98
CA LYS A 244 -12.51 -14.13 14.59
C LYS A 244 -13.43 -15.25 15.06
N SER A 245 -14.71 -14.91 15.23
CA SER A 245 -15.80 -15.85 15.48
C SER A 245 -16.80 -15.92 14.32
N GLY A 246 -17.63 -16.97 14.28
CA GLY A 246 -18.72 -17.14 13.31
C GLY A 246 -18.29 -17.28 11.83
N LEU A 247 -19.14 -16.82 10.92
CA LEU A 247 -18.90 -16.89 9.46
C LEU A 247 -17.63 -16.12 9.04
N SER A 248 -17.35 -15.00 9.71
CA SER A 248 -16.16 -14.18 9.47
C SER A 248 -14.87 -14.96 9.71
N LYS A 249 -14.85 -15.89 10.69
CA LYS A 249 -13.73 -16.81 10.96
C LYS A 249 -13.47 -17.76 9.80
N LYS A 250 -14.53 -18.33 9.20
CA LYS A 250 -14.38 -19.28 8.09
C LYS A 250 -13.73 -18.60 6.88
N ILE A 251 -14.20 -17.39 6.55
CA ILE A 251 -13.66 -16.58 5.46
C ILE A 251 -12.21 -16.18 5.75
N ASP A 252 -11.92 -15.68 6.96
CA ASP A 252 -10.56 -15.25 7.33
C ASP A 252 -9.58 -16.42 7.35
N LYS A 253 -9.97 -17.57 7.93
CA LYS A 253 -9.16 -18.80 7.93
C LYS A 253 -8.81 -19.24 6.51
N PHE A 254 -9.77 -19.17 5.59
CA PHE A 254 -9.56 -19.53 4.19
C PHE A 254 -8.61 -18.55 3.47
N VAL A 255 -8.81 -17.24 3.65
CA VAL A 255 -7.91 -16.20 3.11
C VAL A 255 -6.50 -16.38 3.67
N ARG A 256 -6.35 -16.57 4.98
CA ARG A 256 -5.06 -16.79 5.64
C ARG A 256 -4.39 -18.08 5.24
N HIS A 257 -5.14 -19.14 4.96
CA HIS A 257 -4.54 -20.36 4.41
C HIS A 257 -3.94 -20.09 3.01
N SER A 258 -4.69 -19.38 2.16
CA SER A 258 -4.25 -19.07 0.80
C SER A 258 -3.09 -18.06 0.76
N GLU A 259 -3.18 -16.96 1.52
CA GLU A 259 -2.13 -15.94 1.63
C GLU A 259 -0.94 -16.42 2.44
N GLY A 260 -1.17 -17.18 3.52
CA GLY A 260 -0.14 -17.70 4.40
C GLY A 260 0.80 -18.67 3.70
N ASN A 261 0.29 -19.58 2.87
CA ASN A 261 1.13 -20.46 2.06
C ASN A 261 2.05 -19.67 1.11
N ARG A 262 1.55 -18.55 0.55
CA ARG A 262 2.33 -17.69 -0.34
C ARG A 262 3.36 -16.87 0.43
N ALA A 263 2.98 -16.34 1.58
CA ALA A 263 3.87 -15.64 2.49
C ALA A 263 5.03 -16.57 2.88
N SER A 264 4.73 -17.76 3.38
CA SER A 264 5.74 -18.75 3.77
C SER A 264 6.66 -19.17 2.62
N ALA A 265 6.14 -19.34 1.40
CA ALA A 265 6.97 -19.64 0.23
C ALA A 265 7.96 -18.51 -0.10
N LEU A 266 7.57 -17.25 0.09
CA LEU A 266 8.47 -16.10 -0.09
C LEU A 266 9.43 -15.96 1.09
N GLU A 267 8.96 -16.16 2.33
CA GLU A 267 9.78 -16.11 3.54
C GLU A 267 10.94 -17.12 3.48
N ALA A 268 10.74 -18.27 2.83
CA ALA A 268 11.78 -19.27 2.58
C ALA A 268 12.95 -18.77 1.71
N LEU A 269 12.79 -17.67 0.97
CA LEU A 269 13.90 -17.06 0.22
C LEU A 269 14.99 -16.52 1.15
N ASN A 270 14.68 -16.19 2.41
CA ASN A 270 15.68 -15.79 3.40
C ASN A 270 16.70 -16.90 3.72
N GLN A 271 16.41 -18.16 3.37
CA GLN A 271 17.31 -19.29 3.58
C GLN A 271 18.31 -19.48 2.42
N LYS A 272 18.14 -18.73 1.33
CA LYS A 272 19.00 -18.81 0.14
C LYS A 272 19.99 -17.65 0.16
N GLU A 273 21.15 -17.87 0.78
CA GLU A 273 22.16 -16.83 1.01
C GLU A 273 22.68 -16.21 -0.29
N ASP A 274 22.76 -16.98 -1.37
CA ASP A 274 23.19 -16.54 -2.69
C ASP A 274 22.27 -15.49 -3.33
N LEU A 275 21.03 -15.35 -2.83
CA LEU A 275 20.10 -14.33 -3.30
C LEU A 275 20.28 -12.98 -2.61
N LYS A 276 21.06 -12.89 -1.52
CA LYS A 276 21.24 -11.68 -0.70
C LYS A 276 19.93 -10.89 -0.50
N THR A 277 18.85 -11.59 -0.17
CA THR A 277 17.50 -11.01 -0.12
C THR A 277 16.92 -11.08 1.28
N ALA A 278 16.38 -9.96 1.76
CA ALA A 278 15.59 -9.91 2.98
C ALA A 278 14.10 -9.92 2.65
N VAL A 279 13.39 -11.00 3.00
CA VAL A 279 11.93 -11.06 2.94
C VAL A 279 11.36 -10.84 4.34
N ILE A 280 10.62 -9.75 4.49
CA ILE A 280 10.02 -9.29 5.76
C ILE A 280 8.50 -9.27 5.57
N THR A 281 7.73 -9.88 6.49
CA THR A 281 6.27 -9.73 6.48
C THR A 281 5.86 -8.69 7.52
N LEU A 282 5.04 -7.72 7.12
CA LEU A 282 4.52 -6.67 7.99
C LEU A 282 2.98 -6.65 8.00
N PRO A 283 2.36 -6.23 9.13
CA PRO A 283 0.91 -6.09 9.21
C PRO A 283 0.42 -4.99 8.26
N ALA A 284 -0.68 -5.27 7.56
CA ALA A 284 -1.26 -4.31 6.62
C ALA A 284 -2.71 -3.93 6.96
N ASP A 285 -3.55 -4.92 7.27
CA ASP A 285 -4.99 -4.75 7.53
C ASP A 285 -5.57 -5.87 8.42
N ASN A 286 -4.72 -6.45 9.28
CA ASN A 286 -5.12 -7.53 10.17
C ASN A 286 -5.83 -7.02 11.43
N GLU A 287 -6.29 -7.94 12.26
CA GLU A 287 -7.03 -7.59 13.48
C GLU A 287 -6.19 -6.81 14.49
N PHE A 288 -4.89 -7.08 14.56
CA PHE A 288 -3.98 -6.32 15.40
C PHE A 288 -3.95 -4.83 14.98
N LEU A 289 -3.89 -4.53 13.68
CA LEU A 289 -3.92 -3.15 13.18
C LEU A 289 -5.32 -2.53 13.27
N MET A 290 -6.36 -3.31 13.00
CA MET A 290 -7.72 -2.81 12.82
C MET A 290 -8.53 -2.73 14.11
N GLN A 291 -8.43 -3.71 15.01
CA GLN A 291 -9.27 -3.83 16.20
C GLN A 291 -10.77 -3.55 15.90
N THR A 292 -11.36 -2.49 16.48
CA THR A 292 -12.75 -2.10 16.17
C THR A 292 -12.88 -1.11 15.01
N PHE A 293 -11.77 -0.56 14.51
CA PHE A 293 -11.76 0.26 13.30
C PHE A 293 -12.26 -0.56 12.10
N LYS A 294 -13.14 0.03 11.29
CA LYS A 294 -13.67 -0.62 10.09
C LYS A 294 -13.25 0.17 8.87
N MET A 295 -12.36 -0.40 8.05
CA MET A 295 -11.93 0.24 6.79
C MET A 295 -13.10 0.67 5.92
N SER A 296 -14.16 -0.14 5.84
CA SER A 296 -15.33 0.17 5.01
C SER A 296 -16.06 1.45 5.44
N LYS A 297 -16.03 1.77 6.74
CA LYS A 297 -16.67 2.93 7.34
C LYS A 297 -15.71 4.10 7.55
N GLY A 298 -14.41 3.80 7.66
CA GLY A 298 -13.39 4.77 8.02
C GLY A 298 -13.47 5.22 9.48
N SER A 299 -14.15 4.46 10.35
CA SER A 299 -14.37 4.81 11.76
C SER A 299 -14.29 3.60 12.69
N ALA A 300 -14.11 3.86 13.99
CA ALA A 300 -14.24 2.86 15.04
C ALA A 300 -15.72 2.47 15.30
N LEU A 301 -15.97 1.22 15.69
CA LEU A 301 -17.31 0.79 16.13
C LEU A 301 -17.62 1.17 17.58
N ASN A 302 -16.59 1.20 18.44
CA ASN A 302 -16.72 1.51 19.85
C ASN A 302 -15.81 2.69 20.19
N LEU A 303 -16.40 3.86 20.45
CA LEU A 303 -15.66 5.09 20.78
C LEU A 303 -15.13 5.08 22.22
N ASP A 304 -15.69 4.27 23.11
CA ASP A 304 -15.35 4.27 24.53
C ASP A 304 -14.14 3.38 24.88
N LYS A 305 -13.59 2.67 23.89
CA LYS A 305 -12.46 1.76 24.13
C LYS A 305 -11.15 2.49 23.91
N ASN A 306 -10.43 2.70 25.01
CA ASN A 306 -9.10 3.30 25.01
C ASN A 306 -8.01 2.24 25.18
N CYS A 307 -6.85 2.49 24.58
CA CYS A 307 -5.66 1.66 24.68
C CYS A 307 -4.50 2.47 25.27
N SER A 308 -3.83 1.94 26.29
CA SER A 308 -2.59 2.54 26.82
C SER A 308 -1.46 2.40 25.79
N LEU A 309 -0.71 3.48 25.54
CA LEU A 309 0.41 3.46 24.60
C LEU A 309 1.54 2.52 25.02
N SER A 310 1.85 2.44 26.31
CA SER A 310 2.88 1.50 26.81
C SER A 310 2.44 0.05 26.65
N GLY A 311 1.17 -0.25 26.88
CA GLY A 311 0.58 -1.56 26.61
C GLY A 311 0.60 -1.92 25.12
N LEU A 312 0.38 -0.94 24.23
CA LEU A 312 0.48 -1.14 22.79
C LEU A 312 1.93 -1.40 22.34
N LEU A 313 2.89 -0.63 22.85
CA LEU A 313 4.32 -0.84 22.61
C LEU A 313 4.77 -2.23 23.04
N ALA A 314 4.37 -2.69 24.23
CA ALA A 314 4.66 -4.04 24.69
C ALA A 314 4.14 -5.11 23.72
N GLN A 315 2.92 -4.95 23.21
CA GLN A 315 2.35 -5.88 22.21
C GLN A 315 3.12 -5.87 20.88
N ILE A 316 3.57 -4.69 20.42
CA ILE A 316 4.39 -4.57 19.20
C ILE A 316 5.71 -5.31 19.38
N LYS A 317 6.41 -5.05 20.50
CA LYS A 317 7.68 -5.71 20.82
C LYS A 317 7.54 -7.22 20.82
N GLN A 318 6.54 -7.74 21.54
CA GLN A 318 6.27 -9.17 21.60
C GLN A 318 5.96 -9.73 20.21
N SER A 319 5.17 -9.00 19.41
CA SER A 319 4.81 -9.46 18.06
C SER A 319 6.00 -9.55 17.12
N ILE A 320 6.94 -8.59 17.17
CA ILE A 320 8.17 -8.62 16.37
C ILE A 320 9.10 -9.75 16.86
N GLN A 321 9.23 -9.90 18.18
CA GLN A 321 10.10 -10.93 18.77
C GLN A 321 9.63 -12.33 18.38
N ASP A 322 8.34 -12.60 18.50
CA ASP A 322 7.74 -13.94 18.35
C ASP A 322 7.16 -14.22 16.97
N ASP A 323 7.36 -13.32 15.99
CA ASP A 323 6.78 -13.41 14.64
C ASP A 323 5.24 -13.58 14.65
N ARG A 324 4.56 -12.75 15.43
CA ARG A 324 3.10 -12.76 15.61
C ARG A 324 2.44 -11.61 14.85
N ASN A 325 1.11 -11.69 14.68
CA ASN A 325 0.29 -10.61 14.15
C ASN A 325 0.78 -10.10 12.79
N ASP A 326 1.17 -11.04 11.92
CA ASP A 326 1.76 -10.82 10.59
C ASP A 326 3.13 -10.12 10.59
N PHE A 327 3.78 -9.92 11.73
CA PHE A 327 5.21 -9.64 11.76
C PHE A 327 6.00 -10.92 11.46
N TYR A 328 7.00 -10.78 10.60
CA TYR A 328 8.01 -11.80 10.38
C TYR A 328 9.30 -11.18 9.89
N PHE A 329 10.39 -11.61 10.50
CA PHE A 329 11.76 -11.30 10.09
C PHE A 329 12.59 -12.58 10.24
N SER A 330 13.50 -12.87 9.33
CA SER A 330 14.47 -13.96 9.56
C SER A 330 15.35 -13.63 10.76
N ALA A 331 15.94 -14.64 11.43
CA ALA A 331 16.80 -14.41 12.59
C ALA A 331 17.96 -13.45 12.27
N LYS A 332 18.58 -13.59 11.08
CA LYS A 332 19.63 -12.69 10.57
C LYS A 332 19.12 -11.25 10.46
N VAL A 333 17.97 -11.05 9.82
CA VAL A 333 17.37 -9.72 9.66
C VAL A 333 16.98 -9.10 11.01
N LYS A 334 16.38 -9.88 11.95
CA LYS A 334 16.06 -9.36 13.30
C LYS A 334 17.30 -8.88 14.03
N LYS A 335 18.37 -9.67 14.00
CA LYS A 335 19.62 -9.34 14.68
C LYS A 335 20.21 -8.03 14.15
N ILE A 336 20.23 -7.85 12.83
CA ILE A 336 20.74 -6.61 12.20
C ILE A 336 19.87 -5.41 12.57
N LEU A 337 18.53 -5.56 12.56
CA LEU A 337 17.62 -4.42 12.80
C LEU A 337 17.49 -4.06 14.29
N PHE A 338 17.46 -5.05 15.19
CA PHE A 338 17.02 -4.89 16.58
C PHE A 338 18.00 -5.46 17.62
N GLY A 339 19.15 -5.96 17.19
CA GLY A 339 20.11 -6.65 18.06
C GLY A 339 19.63 -8.02 18.53
N ASP A 340 20.41 -8.65 19.40
CA ASP A 340 20.08 -9.97 19.93
C ASP A 340 18.80 -9.91 20.78
N LYS A 341 17.86 -10.84 20.55
CA LYS A 341 16.56 -10.88 21.24
C LYS A 341 15.73 -9.59 21.14
N CYS A 342 15.97 -8.74 20.14
CA CYS A 342 15.24 -7.47 19.94
C CYS A 342 15.34 -6.49 21.13
N ASN A 343 16.50 -6.41 21.78
CA ASN A 343 16.67 -5.69 23.05
C ASN A 343 17.42 -4.35 22.93
N ASN A 344 17.72 -3.87 21.73
CA ASN A 344 18.54 -2.66 21.54
C ASN A 344 17.78 -1.31 21.69
N GLY A 345 16.50 -1.34 22.09
CA GLY A 345 15.69 -0.14 22.32
C GLY A 345 15.20 0.59 21.06
N ILE A 346 15.46 0.05 19.87
CA ILE A 346 15.06 0.71 18.61
C ILE A 346 13.55 0.75 18.42
N ILE A 347 12.83 -0.32 18.77
CA ILE A 347 11.38 -0.39 18.60
C ILE A 347 10.69 0.72 19.41
N GLU A 348 11.15 0.95 20.63
CA GLU A 348 10.67 2.00 21.53
C GLU A 348 10.93 3.39 20.96
N LYS A 349 12.12 3.64 20.42
CA LYS A 349 12.46 4.91 19.77
C LYS A 349 11.58 5.19 18.56
N LEU A 350 11.41 4.19 17.69
CA LEU A 350 10.57 4.29 16.49
C LEU A 350 9.09 4.50 16.85
N PHE A 351 8.59 3.81 17.87
CA PHE A 351 7.22 3.95 18.34
C PHE A 351 6.97 5.32 18.98
N ALA A 352 7.90 5.80 19.82
CA ALA A 352 7.79 7.14 20.43
C ALA A 352 7.84 8.25 19.36
N SER A 353 8.66 8.08 18.33
CA SER A 353 8.68 8.98 17.17
C SER A 353 7.34 8.96 16.43
N ALA A 354 6.77 7.77 16.17
CA ALA A 354 5.45 7.65 15.55
C ALA A 354 4.32 8.27 16.41
N ALA A 355 4.40 8.14 17.74
CA ALA A 355 3.43 8.74 18.66
C ALA A 355 3.52 10.27 18.68
N THR A 356 4.74 10.82 18.67
CA THR A 356 4.97 12.27 18.50
C THR A 356 4.33 12.78 17.23
N ASP A 357 4.39 11.98 16.17
CA ASP A 357 3.91 12.35 14.85
C ASP A 357 2.39 12.30 14.68
N ILE A 358 1.67 11.52 15.49
CA ILE A 358 0.26 11.17 15.26
C ILE A 358 -0.66 11.52 16.44
N VAL A 359 -0.16 11.43 17.68
CA VAL A 359 -0.94 11.64 18.89
C VAL A 359 -0.79 13.10 19.30
N LYS A 360 -1.91 13.83 19.31
CA LYS A 360 -1.92 15.24 19.67
C LYS A 360 -1.48 15.43 21.13
N ASP A 361 -0.65 16.45 21.36
CA ASP A 361 -0.12 16.81 22.68
C ASP A 361 0.64 15.66 23.38
N PHE A 362 1.22 14.74 22.61
CA PHE A 362 1.99 13.61 23.14
C PHE A 362 3.25 14.06 23.88
N ASP A 363 3.36 13.64 25.15
CA ASP A 363 4.55 13.80 25.98
C ASP A 363 5.21 12.43 26.18
N LYS A 364 6.42 12.27 25.65
CA LYS A 364 7.22 11.04 25.77
C LYS A 364 7.43 10.59 27.22
N ASN A 365 7.48 11.52 28.17
CA ASN A 365 7.67 11.22 29.60
C ASN A 365 6.39 10.67 30.25
N LYS A 366 5.24 10.84 29.59
CA LYS A 366 3.91 10.40 30.06
C LYS A 366 3.34 9.26 29.22
N MET A 367 4.17 8.54 28.48
CA MET A 367 3.71 7.43 27.62
C MET A 367 2.87 6.39 28.39
N ASN A 368 3.25 6.07 29.64
CA ASN A 368 2.52 5.12 30.49
C ASN A 368 1.11 5.61 30.89
N ALA A 369 0.92 6.93 30.96
CA ALA A 369 -0.35 7.57 31.31
C ALA A 369 -1.16 8.01 30.07
N THR A 370 -0.63 7.81 28.86
CA THR A 370 -1.28 8.23 27.62
C THR A 370 -2.17 7.12 27.09
N PHE A 371 -3.43 7.48 26.80
CA PHE A 371 -4.44 6.60 26.25
C PHE A 371 -4.93 7.16 24.93
N VAL A 372 -5.15 6.27 23.95
CA VAL A 372 -5.65 6.63 22.63
C VAL A 372 -6.90 5.82 22.30
N GLY A 373 -7.81 6.44 21.55
CA GLY A 373 -8.97 5.74 20.99
C GLY A 373 -8.58 4.83 19.82
N ASP A 374 -9.52 4.02 19.33
CA ASP A 374 -9.25 3.04 18.26
C ASP A 374 -8.89 3.70 16.90
N GLU A 375 -9.34 4.92 16.62
CA GLU A 375 -8.99 5.67 15.40
C GLU A 375 -7.53 6.17 15.45
N GLU A 376 -7.13 6.82 16.55
CA GLU A 376 -5.75 7.23 16.82
C GLU A 376 -4.81 6.03 16.88
N ARG A 377 -5.21 4.95 17.56
CA ARG A 377 -4.45 3.68 17.60
C ARG A 377 -4.19 3.15 16.19
N ASN A 378 -5.21 3.15 15.33
CA ASN A 378 -5.06 2.69 13.96
C ASN A 378 -4.09 3.59 13.17
N ALA A 379 -4.24 4.91 13.27
CA ALA A 379 -3.34 5.89 12.64
C ALA A 379 -1.90 5.72 13.12
N LEU A 380 -1.70 5.52 14.42
CA LEU A 380 -0.39 5.33 15.05
C LEU A 380 0.29 4.07 14.55
N LEU A 381 -0.40 2.92 14.57
CA LEU A 381 0.16 1.67 14.04
C LEU A 381 0.41 1.75 12.53
N PHE A 382 -0.48 2.39 11.80
CA PHE A 382 -0.32 2.60 10.37
C PHE A 382 0.95 3.40 10.07
N HIS A 383 1.15 4.52 10.77
CA HIS A 383 2.32 5.37 10.61
C HIS A 383 3.60 4.68 11.11
N PHE A 384 3.58 4.05 12.28
CA PHE A 384 4.70 3.27 12.81
C PHE A 384 5.19 2.21 11.81
N ILE A 385 4.29 1.40 11.24
CA ILE A 385 4.68 0.31 10.32
C ILE A 385 5.14 0.86 8.98
N LYS A 386 4.36 1.77 8.37
CA LYS A 386 4.55 2.18 6.97
C LYS A 386 5.57 3.30 6.80
N ASP A 387 5.89 4.02 7.87
CA ASP A 387 6.92 5.05 7.88
C ASP A 387 8.08 4.62 8.78
N LYS A 388 8.00 4.82 10.10
CA LYS A 388 9.15 4.69 11.02
C LYS A 388 9.88 3.35 10.94
N LEU A 389 9.15 2.23 11.02
CA LEU A 389 9.73 0.90 10.91
C LEU A 389 10.27 0.61 9.51
N THR A 390 9.57 1.05 8.46
CA THR A 390 10.00 0.85 7.07
C THR A 390 11.27 1.64 6.75
N ASN A 391 11.34 2.90 7.21
CA ASN A 391 12.50 3.76 7.07
C ASN A 391 13.71 3.14 7.80
N HIS A 392 13.52 2.62 9.03
CA HIS A 392 14.56 1.88 9.75
C HIS A 392 15.05 0.65 8.97
N ILE A 393 14.13 -0.15 8.44
CA ILE A 393 14.46 -1.34 7.63
C ILE A 393 15.31 -0.95 6.42
N LEU A 394 14.88 0.03 5.62
CA LEU A 394 15.56 0.39 4.39
C LEU A 394 16.90 1.11 4.65
N ASN A 395 16.98 1.97 5.66
CA ASN A 395 18.23 2.67 6.00
C ASN A 395 19.27 1.73 6.63
N THR A 396 18.83 0.69 7.35
CA THR A 396 19.74 -0.28 7.96
C THR A 396 20.22 -1.32 6.95
N LEU A 397 19.30 -1.86 6.13
CA LEU A 397 19.63 -2.91 5.16
C LEU A 397 20.19 -2.39 3.84
N LYS A 398 19.97 -1.11 3.51
CA LYS A 398 20.50 -0.39 2.34
C LYS A 398 20.40 -1.17 1.01
N PRO A 399 19.22 -1.69 0.63
CA PRO A 399 19.09 -2.49 -0.58
C PRO A 399 19.25 -1.63 -1.84
N LYS A 400 19.65 -2.24 -2.95
CA LYS A 400 19.65 -1.62 -4.29
C LYS A 400 18.26 -1.53 -4.89
N ALA A 401 17.37 -2.44 -4.50
CA ALA A 401 15.98 -2.38 -4.89
C ALA A 401 15.08 -2.98 -3.81
N TYR A 402 13.86 -2.47 -3.73
CA TYR A 402 12.89 -2.98 -2.77
C TYR A 402 11.47 -2.93 -3.33
N ASN A 403 10.56 -3.66 -2.69
CA ASN A 403 9.15 -3.69 -3.07
C ASN A 403 8.25 -3.89 -1.86
N PHE A 404 7.15 -3.15 -1.83
CA PHE A 404 6.09 -3.34 -0.84
C PHE A 404 4.88 -3.97 -1.52
N THR A 405 4.55 -5.20 -1.15
CA THR A 405 3.63 -5.99 -1.95
C THR A 405 2.66 -6.83 -1.15
N CYS A 406 1.40 -6.70 -1.54
CA CYS A 406 0.39 -7.70 -1.30
C CYS A 406 0.19 -8.55 -2.55
N LYS A 407 -0.84 -9.40 -2.58
CA LYS A 407 -1.19 -10.20 -3.74
C LYS A 407 -1.04 -9.49 -5.09
N ASP A 408 -1.74 -8.38 -5.29
CA ASP A 408 -1.69 -7.62 -6.54
C ASP A 408 -0.86 -6.31 -6.39
N ALA A 409 -0.13 -6.13 -5.29
CA ALA A 409 0.67 -4.94 -4.93
C ALA A 409 -0.01 -3.55 -4.97
N ILE A 410 -1.35 -3.47 -5.08
CA ILE A 410 -2.05 -2.21 -5.37
C ILE A 410 -2.97 -1.68 -4.27
N ASP A 411 -3.42 -2.53 -3.35
CA ASP A 411 -4.28 -2.09 -2.26
C ASP A 411 -3.37 -1.77 -1.08
N ARG A 412 -2.95 -2.79 -0.32
CA ARG A 412 -1.98 -2.67 0.78
C ARG A 412 -0.61 -2.14 0.34
N GLY A 413 -0.07 -2.66 -0.77
CA GLY A 413 1.25 -2.29 -1.29
C GLY A 413 1.33 -0.85 -1.77
N ALA A 414 0.32 -0.36 -2.50
CA ALA A 414 0.32 1.01 -3.00
C ALA A 414 0.25 2.03 -1.88
N ILE A 415 -0.61 1.79 -0.89
CA ILE A 415 -0.70 2.66 0.29
C ILE A 415 0.63 2.70 1.04
N HIS A 416 1.27 1.55 1.25
CA HIS A 416 2.55 1.49 1.96
C HIS A 416 3.59 2.32 1.22
N THR A 417 3.70 2.16 -0.10
CA THR A 417 4.61 2.97 -0.92
C THR A 417 4.29 4.44 -0.82
N LEU A 418 3.02 4.84 -1.02
CA LEU A 418 2.63 6.24 -0.94
C LEU A 418 2.97 6.82 0.42
N TRP A 419 2.56 6.18 1.52
CA TRP A 419 2.74 6.72 2.85
C TRP A 419 4.22 6.82 3.23
N TYR A 420 5.04 5.83 2.89
CA TYR A 420 6.48 5.86 3.11
C TYR A 420 7.12 7.06 2.39
N HIS A 421 6.93 7.19 1.08
CA HIS A 421 7.55 8.29 0.33
C HIS A 421 6.96 9.64 0.73
N PHE A 422 5.67 9.71 1.07
CA PHE A 422 5.05 10.96 1.51
C PHE A 422 5.72 11.55 2.75
N ASN A 423 6.07 10.70 3.73
CA ASN A 423 6.79 11.13 4.93
C ASN A 423 8.28 11.33 4.65
N LEU A 424 8.91 10.45 3.87
CA LEU A 424 10.32 10.59 3.50
C LEU A 424 10.61 11.92 2.78
N PHE A 425 9.76 12.30 1.82
CA PHE A 425 9.88 13.55 1.08
C PHE A 425 9.70 14.77 1.99
N TYR A 426 8.76 14.72 2.94
CA TYR A 426 8.62 15.74 3.97
C TYR A 426 9.87 15.86 4.84
N GLU A 427 10.41 14.74 5.35
CA GLU A 427 11.63 14.71 6.16
C GLU A 427 12.87 15.24 5.40
N LYS A 428 12.87 15.14 4.07
CA LYS A 428 13.92 15.68 3.19
C LYS A 428 13.67 17.13 2.73
N GLY A 429 12.63 17.80 3.25
CA GLY A 429 12.32 19.18 2.89
C GLY A 429 11.73 19.36 1.48
N MET A 430 11.23 18.28 0.88
CA MET A 430 10.63 18.26 -0.46
C MET A 430 9.17 17.77 -0.37
N PRO A 431 8.27 18.46 0.37
CA PRO A 431 6.92 17.96 0.61
C PRO A 431 6.16 17.67 -0.70
N MET A 432 5.46 16.55 -0.72
CA MET A 432 4.73 16.09 -1.91
C MET A 432 3.55 17.01 -2.23
N SER A 433 3.40 17.39 -3.50
CA SER A 433 2.24 18.14 -3.97
C SER A 433 0.95 17.31 -3.94
N GLU A 434 -0.21 17.97 -3.95
CA GLU A 434 -1.50 17.28 -4.04
C GLU A 434 -1.58 16.39 -5.29
N SER A 435 -1.09 16.88 -6.43
CA SER A 435 -1.10 16.13 -7.70
C SER A 435 -0.26 14.85 -7.62
N GLU A 436 0.90 14.90 -6.98
CA GLU A 436 1.75 13.72 -6.79
C GLU A 436 1.10 12.74 -5.82
N PHE A 437 0.56 13.22 -4.70
CA PHE A 437 -0.16 12.39 -3.73
C PHE A 437 -1.31 11.63 -4.41
N LEU A 438 -2.16 12.33 -5.17
CA LEU A 438 -3.29 11.73 -5.88
C LEU A 438 -2.84 10.76 -6.98
N LYS A 439 -1.76 11.07 -7.70
CA LYS A 439 -1.15 10.17 -8.70
C LYS A 439 -0.80 8.83 -8.06
N TYR A 440 -0.02 8.85 -6.98
CA TYR A 440 0.45 7.64 -6.32
C TYR A 440 -0.65 6.91 -5.54
N LEU A 441 -1.71 7.62 -5.12
CA LEU A 441 -2.86 7.04 -4.43
C LEU A 441 -3.68 6.11 -5.34
N ASP A 442 -3.98 6.54 -6.57
CA ASP A 442 -4.94 5.83 -7.43
C ASP A 442 -4.30 5.12 -8.63
N ALA A 443 -3.21 5.64 -9.21
CA ALA A 443 -2.61 5.06 -10.43
C ALA A 443 -2.33 3.55 -10.32
N PRO A 444 -1.81 3.01 -9.20
CA PRO A 444 -1.60 1.57 -9.07
C PRO A 444 -2.88 0.75 -9.24
N ALA A 445 -3.99 1.18 -8.62
CA ALA A 445 -5.28 0.50 -8.72
C ALA A 445 -5.90 0.66 -10.12
N LEU A 446 -5.70 1.81 -10.78
CA LEU A 446 -6.15 2.05 -12.15
C LEU A 446 -5.46 1.11 -13.14
N ILE A 447 -4.14 0.96 -13.05
CA ILE A 447 -3.35 0.10 -13.92
C ILE A 447 -3.80 -1.37 -13.82
N VAL A 448 -4.01 -1.86 -12.60
CA VAL A 448 -4.21 -3.30 -12.38
C VAL A 448 -5.69 -3.71 -12.38
N LYS A 449 -6.58 -2.87 -11.82
CA LYS A 449 -8.01 -3.21 -11.59
C LYS A 449 -8.99 -2.29 -12.30
N TYR A 450 -8.51 -1.26 -13.00
CA TYR A 450 -9.34 -0.28 -13.71
C TYR A 450 -10.36 0.41 -12.79
N ARG A 451 -9.94 0.70 -11.56
CA ARG A 451 -10.74 1.42 -10.56
C ARG A 451 -9.85 2.26 -9.65
N PRO A 452 -10.39 3.31 -9.00
CA PRO A 452 -9.69 3.95 -7.89
C PRO A 452 -9.47 2.98 -6.72
N LEU A 453 -8.65 3.41 -5.76
CA LEU A 453 -8.38 2.65 -4.54
C LEU A 453 -9.69 2.31 -3.79
N ASN A 454 -9.74 1.13 -3.17
CA ASN A 454 -10.92 0.66 -2.46
C ASN A 454 -11.02 1.30 -1.06
N HIS A 455 -11.56 0.58 -0.07
CA HIS A 455 -11.70 1.07 1.31
C HIS A 455 -10.36 1.37 1.99
N ASN A 456 -9.26 0.90 1.42
CA ASN A 456 -7.90 1.27 1.79
C ASN A 456 -7.66 2.80 1.78
N ARG A 457 -8.39 3.57 0.97
CA ARG A 457 -8.34 5.05 1.01
C ARG A 457 -8.70 5.60 2.40
N ASN A 458 -9.58 4.93 3.14
CA ASN A 458 -9.99 5.36 4.48
C ASN A 458 -8.88 5.17 5.54
N LEU A 459 -7.95 4.24 5.34
CA LEU A 459 -6.78 4.09 6.23
C LEU A 459 -5.83 5.28 6.09
N ILE A 460 -5.51 5.66 4.84
CA ILE A 460 -4.71 6.85 4.55
C ILE A 460 -5.41 8.10 5.07
N TRP A 461 -6.71 8.23 4.83
CA TRP A 461 -7.49 9.37 5.32
C TRP A 461 -7.38 9.50 6.84
N ASN A 462 -7.55 8.41 7.59
CA ASN A 462 -7.45 8.41 9.04
C ASN A 462 -6.05 8.80 9.52
N ALA A 463 -5.00 8.19 8.94
CA ALA A 463 -3.62 8.51 9.29
C ALA A 463 -3.24 9.97 8.96
N LEU A 464 -3.66 10.47 7.80
CA LEU A 464 -3.42 11.85 7.38
C LEU A 464 -4.16 12.87 8.26
N LYS A 465 -5.40 12.58 8.65
CA LYS A 465 -6.18 13.40 9.57
C LYS A 465 -5.40 13.61 10.86
N HIS A 466 -5.02 12.52 11.52
CA HIS A 466 -4.29 12.60 12.80
C HIS A 466 -2.94 13.29 12.64
N ARG A 467 -2.17 12.98 11.58
CA ARG A 467 -0.89 13.64 11.27
C ARG A 467 -1.01 15.15 11.12
N VAL A 468 -2.04 15.63 10.42
CA VAL A 468 -2.29 17.07 10.21
C VAL A 468 -2.77 17.76 11.49
N GLU A 469 -3.49 17.04 12.35
CA GLU A 469 -3.98 17.55 13.64
C GLU A 469 -2.88 17.64 14.70
N SER A 470 -1.89 16.74 14.68
CA SER A 470 -0.81 16.65 15.66
C SER A 470 0.45 17.45 15.25
N ASP A 471 0.82 17.49 13.97
CA ASP A 471 2.05 18.12 13.49
C ASP A 471 1.75 19.40 12.68
N GLU A 472 1.94 20.55 13.32
CA GLU A 472 1.71 21.86 12.70
C GLU A 472 2.67 22.13 11.53
N ASN A 473 3.91 21.67 11.59
CA ASN A 473 4.89 21.89 10.52
C ASN A 473 4.52 21.06 9.30
N PHE A 474 4.11 19.81 9.52
CA PHE A 474 3.60 18.95 8.46
C PHE A 474 2.34 19.53 7.80
N ARG A 475 1.43 20.08 8.61
CA ARG A 475 0.24 20.78 8.11
C ARG A 475 0.60 21.99 7.27
N LYS A 476 1.57 22.81 7.70
CA LYS A 476 2.04 23.99 6.96
C LYS A 476 2.70 23.61 5.62
N SER A 477 3.45 22.50 5.58
CA SER A 477 4.09 22.02 4.34
C SER A 477 3.11 21.36 3.37
N HIS A 478 1.92 20.96 3.84
CA HIS A 478 0.87 20.33 3.02
C HIS A 478 -0.46 21.06 3.14
N PRO A 479 -0.55 22.34 2.72
CA PRO A 479 -1.77 23.15 2.93
C PRO A 479 -3.01 22.58 2.22
N TRP A 480 -2.81 21.78 1.16
CA TRP A 480 -3.88 21.10 0.43
C TRP A 480 -4.54 19.97 1.23
N ALA A 481 -3.84 19.40 2.24
CA ALA A 481 -4.29 18.19 2.93
C ALA A 481 -5.64 18.36 3.64
N ILE A 482 -5.90 19.54 4.22
CA ILE A 482 -7.18 19.84 4.89
C ILE A 482 -8.33 19.83 3.88
N ALA A 483 -8.15 20.46 2.73
CA ALA A 483 -9.18 20.49 1.68
C ALA A 483 -9.48 19.09 1.15
N TRP A 484 -8.43 18.27 0.98
CA TRP A 484 -8.57 16.88 0.57
C TRP A 484 -9.30 16.03 1.62
N LEU A 485 -8.94 16.17 2.91
CA LEU A 485 -9.58 15.47 4.03
C LEU A 485 -11.07 15.77 4.07
N ASN A 486 -11.45 17.06 4.01
CA ASN A 486 -12.84 17.51 4.00
C ASN A 486 -13.63 16.99 2.79
N SER A 487 -12.99 16.85 1.64
CA SER A 487 -13.62 16.35 0.41
C SER A 487 -13.74 14.82 0.35
N ASN A 488 -13.04 14.10 1.23
CA ASN A 488 -12.95 12.65 1.23
C ASN A 488 -13.35 12.02 2.57
N VAL A 489 -14.09 12.75 3.42
CA VAL A 489 -14.64 12.24 4.68
C VAL A 489 -15.39 10.92 4.42
N PRO A 490 -15.06 9.83 5.14
CA PRO A 490 -15.79 8.58 5.02
C PRO A 490 -17.29 8.78 5.24
N ALA A 491 -18.14 8.09 4.47
CA ALA A 491 -19.59 8.33 4.46
C ALA A 491 -20.28 8.21 5.84
N ASP A 492 -19.74 7.38 6.74
CA ASP A 492 -20.26 7.20 8.10
C ASP A 492 -19.72 8.24 9.11
N GLN A 493 -18.81 9.14 8.69
CA GLN A 493 -18.20 10.21 9.50
C GLN A 493 -18.66 11.62 9.10
N SER A 494 -19.91 11.79 8.64
CA SER A 494 -20.47 13.11 8.25
C SER A 494 -20.00 14.25 9.18
N PRO A 495 -19.56 15.40 8.62
CA PRO A 495 -18.52 16.22 9.20
C PRO A 495 -18.90 16.83 10.55
N VAL A 496 -18.02 16.64 11.54
CA VAL A 496 -17.70 17.73 12.46
C VAL A 496 -16.79 18.65 11.65
N SER A 497 -17.31 19.81 11.27
CA SER A 497 -16.56 20.84 10.57
C SER A 497 -15.28 21.17 11.35
N LEU A 498 -14.11 20.92 10.75
CA LEU A 498 -12.80 21.33 11.29
C LEU A 498 -12.59 22.86 11.27
N LYS A 499 -13.64 23.66 11.00
CA LYS A 499 -13.62 25.13 11.02
C LYS A 499 -14.19 25.73 12.32
N ASP A 500 -14.79 24.93 13.21
CA ASP A 500 -15.69 25.45 14.26
C ASP A 500 -15.12 25.48 15.69
N ASP A 501 -13.83 25.78 15.86
CA ASP A 501 -13.31 26.15 17.19
C ASP A 501 -13.83 27.53 17.66
N SER A 502 -14.37 28.36 16.76
CA SER A 502 -14.99 29.65 17.12
C SER A 502 -16.50 29.55 17.41
N LEU A 503 -17.25 28.66 16.74
CA LEU A 503 -18.71 28.55 16.91
C LEU A 503 -19.11 27.77 18.17
N ALA A 504 -18.29 26.79 18.57
CA ALA A 504 -18.52 26.00 19.79
C ALA A 504 -18.40 26.86 21.07
N PHE A 505 -17.65 27.97 21.01
CA PHE A 505 -17.52 28.91 22.11
C PHE A 505 -18.76 29.82 22.26
N THR A 506 -19.41 30.18 21.14
CA THR A 506 -20.58 31.07 21.14
C THR A 506 -21.85 30.36 21.61
N MET A 507 -22.10 29.13 21.18
CA MET A 507 -23.34 28.41 21.53
C MET A 507 -23.41 27.89 22.98
N LYS A 508 -22.25 27.66 23.63
CA LYS A 508 -22.18 27.25 25.04
C LYS A 508 -22.60 28.40 25.98
N LYS A 509 -22.45 29.64 25.52
CA LYS A 509 -22.78 30.85 26.30
C LYS A 509 -24.27 31.20 26.25
N GLU A 510 -25.01 30.75 25.23
CA GLU A 510 -26.39 31.19 24.98
C GLU A 510 -27.48 30.16 25.31
N THR A 511 -27.20 28.85 25.35
CA THR A 511 -28.28 27.83 25.43
C THR A 511 -28.22 26.88 26.62
N GLY A 512 -27.11 26.80 27.35
CA GLY A 512 -26.98 25.97 28.57
C GLY A 512 -27.26 24.47 28.41
N LEU A 513 -27.38 23.95 27.19
CA LEU A 513 -27.78 22.57 26.90
C LEU A 513 -26.57 21.63 26.75
N ASP A 514 -26.71 20.42 27.29
CA ASP A 514 -25.71 19.35 27.18
C ASP A 514 -25.47 18.93 25.70
N LEU A 515 -24.18 18.75 25.37
CA LEU A 515 -23.64 18.36 24.06
C LEU A 515 -24.31 17.12 23.47
N LYS A 516 -24.74 16.18 24.32
CA LYS A 516 -25.41 14.95 23.90
C LYS A 516 -26.82 15.23 23.34
N LEU A 517 -27.53 16.20 23.90
CA LEU A 517 -28.87 16.59 23.45
C LEU A 517 -28.81 17.37 22.12
N GLN A 518 -27.81 18.25 21.99
CA GLN A 518 -27.57 19.03 20.77
C GLN A 518 -27.27 18.12 19.56
N ARG A 519 -26.43 17.09 19.74
CA ARG A 519 -26.12 16.11 18.70
C ARG A 519 -27.34 15.32 18.24
N ASN A 520 -28.22 14.94 19.17
CA ASN A 520 -29.43 14.17 18.85
C ASN A 520 -30.47 15.01 18.10
N LEU A 521 -30.62 16.29 18.43
CA LEU A 521 -31.53 17.20 17.73
C LEU A 521 -31.08 17.47 16.29
N LEU A 522 -29.77 17.71 16.10
CA LEU A 522 -29.19 17.94 14.77
C LEU A 522 -29.31 16.70 13.87
N PHE A 523 -29.21 15.51 14.47
CA PHE A 523 -29.35 14.24 13.76
C PHE A 523 -30.79 13.94 13.33
N ALA A 524 -31.77 14.32 14.17
CA ALA A 524 -33.20 14.18 13.86
C ALA A 524 -33.63 15.09 12.71
N LEU A 525 -33.19 16.36 12.73
CA LEU A 525 -33.49 17.35 11.69
C LEU A 525 -32.89 16.98 10.33
N LYS A 526 -31.68 16.41 10.29
CA LYS A 526 -31.04 15.99 9.03
C LYS A 526 -31.68 14.76 8.37
N LYS A 527 -32.48 13.97 9.10
CA LYS A 527 -33.04 12.71 8.59
C LYS A 527 -34.54 12.75 8.30
N ASN A 528 -35.23 13.88 8.50
CA ASN A 528 -36.69 13.99 8.35
C ASN A 528 -37.45 12.86 9.09
N GLN A 529 -36.91 12.38 10.22
CA GLN A 529 -37.58 11.37 11.04
C GLN A 529 -38.29 12.00 12.23
N PRO A 530 -39.51 11.57 12.57
CA PRO A 530 -40.21 12.06 13.76
C PRO A 530 -39.47 11.61 15.02
N PHE A 531 -39.05 12.57 15.83
CA PHE A 531 -38.38 12.32 17.10
C PHE A 531 -39.43 12.02 18.18
N SER A 532 -39.37 10.84 18.81
CA SER A 532 -40.32 10.42 19.83
C SER A 532 -39.95 10.94 21.21
N PHE A 533 -40.81 11.80 21.77
CA PHE A 533 -40.67 12.39 23.10
C PHE A 533 -41.23 11.49 24.21
N LYS A 534 -40.47 10.47 24.62
CA LYS A 534 -40.64 9.84 25.94
C LYS A 534 -39.40 10.09 26.78
N GLY A 535 -39.31 11.28 27.39
CA GLY A 535 -38.28 11.53 28.41
C GLY A 535 -37.94 12.98 28.77
N VAL A 536 -38.35 13.99 28.00
CA VAL A 536 -37.90 15.38 28.25
C VAL A 536 -39.08 16.33 28.33
N LYS A 537 -39.83 16.27 29.44
CA LYS A 537 -41.01 17.14 29.64
C LYS A 537 -40.75 18.45 30.38
N LYS A 538 -39.56 18.67 30.97
CA LYS A 538 -39.32 19.87 31.81
C LYS A 538 -38.43 20.95 31.17
N SER A 539 -37.45 20.58 30.35
CA SER A 539 -36.51 21.55 29.75
C SER A 539 -37.02 22.17 28.43
N ILE A 540 -37.99 21.52 27.78
CA ILE A 540 -38.51 21.96 26.47
C ILE A 540 -39.64 22.99 26.61
N ALA A 541 -40.36 22.98 27.72
CA ALA A 541 -41.39 24.00 28.00
C ALA A 541 -40.77 25.41 28.09
N ILE A 542 -39.55 25.53 28.60
CA ILE A 542 -38.83 26.80 28.72
C ILE A 542 -38.25 27.26 27.37
N GLY A 543 -37.68 26.32 26.59
CA GLY A 543 -37.10 26.65 25.27
C GLY A 543 -38.14 26.97 24.19
N VAL A 544 -39.30 26.32 24.22
CA VAL A 544 -40.38 26.57 23.24
C VAL A 544 -41.09 27.90 23.51
N GLN A 545 -41.21 28.33 24.77
CA GLN A 545 -41.74 29.67 25.11
C GLN A 545 -40.80 30.80 24.65
N ALA A 546 -39.48 30.62 24.75
CA ALA A 546 -38.50 31.61 24.30
C ALA A 546 -38.48 31.77 22.76
N LEU A 547 -38.63 30.66 22.02
CA LEU A 547 -38.70 30.67 20.55
C LEU A 547 -40.02 31.25 20.01
N HIS A 548 -41.13 31.11 20.75
CA HIS A 548 -42.40 31.74 20.37
C HIS A 548 -42.39 33.26 20.62
N GLN A 549 -41.68 33.76 21.64
CA GLN A 549 -41.51 35.20 21.85
C GLN A 549 -40.61 35.86 20.79
N GLN A 550 -39.55 35.19 20.33
CA GLN A 550 -38.69 35.71 19.25
C GLN A 550 -39.37 35.72 17.87
N GLN A 551 -40.25 34.76 17.56
CA GLN A 551 -40.99 34.78 16.30
C GLN A 551 -42.09 35.85 16.24
N GLN A 552 -42.56 36.35 17.39
CA GLN A 552 -43.49 37.48 17.43
C GLN A 552 -42.79 38.84 17.28
N THR A 553 -41.49 38.95 17.63
CA THR A 553 -40.74 40.20 17.48
C THR A 553 -40.26 40.46 16.05
N VAL A 554 -40.15 39.43 15.21
CA VAL A 554 -39.67 39.56 13.80
C VAL A 554 -40.81 39.82 12.81
N ARG A 555 -42.07 39.88 13.26
CA ARG A 555 -43.23 40.26 12.42
C ARG A 555 -43.73 41.68 12.60
N CYS A 556 -43.08 42.48 13.45
CA CYS A 556 -43.33 43.92 13.58
C CYS A 556 -42.00 44.68 13.60
N CYS A 557 -41.29 44.70 12.46
CA CYS A 557 -40.29 45.71 12.07
C CYS A 557 -40.16 45.66 10.55
#